data_AF-A0A0F9CGU9-F1
#
_entry.id   AF-A0A0F9CGU9-F1
#
_cell.length_a   1.000
_cell.length_b   1.000
_cell.length_c   1.000
_cell.angle_alpha   90.00
_cell.angle_beta   90.00
_cell.angle_gamma   90.00
#
_symmetry.space_group_name_H-M   'P 1'
#
loop_
_entity.id
_entity.type
_entity.pdbx_description
1 polymer ?
#
loop_
_entity_poly.entity_id
_entity_poly.type
_entity_poly.pdbx_seq_one_letter_code
_entity_poly.pdbx_strand_id
1 'polypeptide(L)'
;MIKVYVEPNFRGPDEGDGGIRRVVEAMKQHLPARGYEITTDIQKADIVHTHAGSTPDVPQNIPWITSCHGLYWQEYEWPKWCHALNRDVIEAMRRADHVTAPSEWVAQILRRGMWLRPTVFHHGVDLDDWEPTPDPASYILWNKNRPDPICDPKPLIDLAAQAPDLRFVTTFGQEMDNVRVTARTGYEEMKELVRRAGV
;
A
#
# COMPACT_ATOMS: atom_id res chain seq x y z
N MET A 1 -21.21 3.10 20.63
CA MET A 1 -20.08 2.51 19.89
C MET A 1 -19.71 3.51 18.81
N ILE A 2 -18.43 3.82 18.63
CA ILE A 2 -18.01 4.83 17.63
C ILE A 2 -18.05 4.19 16.24
N LYS A 3 -18.70 4.84 15.29
CA LYS A 3 -18.85 4.41 13.89
C LYS A 3 -17.79 5.05 13.00
N VAL A 4 -17.04 4.23 12.28
CA VAL A 4 -15.96 4.64 11.41
C VAL A 4 -16.32 4.33 9.96
N TYR A 5 -16.35 5.36 9.12
CA TYR A 5 -16.43 5.20 7.67
C TYR A 5 -15.01 5.12 7.09
N VAL A 6 -14.71 4.08 6.31
CA VAL A 6 -13.38 3.85 5.74
C VAL A 6 -13.44 3.79 4.21
N GLU A 7 -12.63 4.61 3.53
CA GLU A 7 -12.56 4.69 2.06
C GLU A 7 -11.09 4.63 1.58
N PRO A 8 -10.75 3.88 0.52
CA PRO A 8 -11.64 3.23 -0.42
C PRO A 8 -12.30 1.95 0.09
N ASN A 9 -13.56 1.72 -0.32
CA ASN A 9 -14.25 0.47 0.02
C ASN A 9 -14.05 -0.60 -1.07
N PHE A 10 -12.97 -1.37 -0.96
CA PHE A 10 -12.70 -2.49 -1.87
C PHE A 10 -13.81 -3.55 -1.82
N ARG A 11 -14.26 -3.99 -2.99
CA ARG A 11 -15.28 -5.04 -3.18
C ARG A 11 -14.74 -6.09 -4.13
N GLY A 12 -15.09 -7.35 -3.90
CA GLY A 12 -14.69 -8.47 -4.76
C GLY A 12 -13.33 -9.09 -4.40
N PRO A 13 -12.86 -10.05 -5.20
CA PRO A 13 -11.56 -10.71 -4.98
C PRO A 13 -10.40 -9.74 -5.11
N ASP A 14 -9.26 -10.09 -4.53
CA ASP A 14 -8.02 -9.32 -4.66
C ASP A 14 -7.29 -9.69 -5.95
N GLU A 15 -7.18 -8.71 -6.85
CA GLU A 15 -6.49 -8.84 -8.13
C GLU A 15 -5.07 -8.23 -8.05
N GLY A 16 -4.52 -8.07 -6.85
CA GLY A 16 -3.25 -7.40 -6.60
C GLY A 16 -3.43 -5.89 -6.46
N ASP A 17 -4.45 -5.45 -5.72
CA ASP A 17 -4.77 -4.01 -5.52
C ASP A 17 -3.73 -3.27 -4.67
N GLY A 18 -2.82 -4.01 -4.04
CA GLY A 18 -1.65 -3.48 -3.35
C GLY A 18 -1.89 -3.09 -1.89
N GLY A 19 -0.93 -2.36 -1.33
CA GLY A 19 -0.85 -2.13 0.12
C GLY A 19 -2.04 -1.37 0.73
N ILE A 20 -2.66 -0.45 -0.01
CA ILE A 20 -3.82 0.32 0.50
C ILE A 20 -4.99 -0.61 0.83
N ARG A 21 -5.26 -1.61 -0.01
CA ARG A 21 -6.30 -2.61 0.25
C ARG A 21 -6.03 -3.38 1.54
N ARG A 22 -4.79 -3.81 1.76
CA ARG A 22 -4.38 -4.51 2.98
C ARG A 22 -4.62 -3.68 4.22
N VAL A 23 -4.26 -2.39 4.20
CA VAL A 23 -4.49 -1.49 5.33
C VAL A 23 -5.98 -1.34 5.63
N VAL A 24 -6.81 -1.12 4.59
CA VAL A 24 -8.26 -0.95 4.77
C VAL A 24 -8.92 -2.24 5.26
N GLU A 25 -8.56 -3.40 4.72
CA GLU A 25 -9.10 -4.69 5.16
C GLU A 25 -8.68 -5.02 6.60
N ALA A 26 -7.42 -4.77 6.96
CA ALA A 26 -6.94 -4.93 8.34
C ALA A 26 -7.70 -3.99 9.31
N MET A 27 -7.95 -2.74 8.93
CA MET A 27 -8.79 -1.85 9.74
C MET A 27 -10.19 -2.42 9.96
N LYS A 28 -10.83 -2.93 8.89
CA LYS A 28 -12.16 -3.55 8.98
C LYS A 28 -12.17 -4.78 9.88
N GLN A 29 -11.09 -5.56 9.88
CA GLN A 29 -10.92 -6.74 10.72
C GLN A 29 -10.66 -6.39 12.19
N HIS A 30 -9.77 -5.43 12.47
CA HIS A 30 -9.21 -5.21 13.80
C HIS A 30 -9.90 -4.12 14.62
N LEU A 31 -10.59 -3.16 13.98
CA LEU A 31 -11.31 -2.10 14.68
C LEU A 31 -12.52 -2.62 15.48
N PRO A 32 -13.33 -3.59 15.01
CA PRO A 32 -14.42 -4.17 15.80
C PRO A 32 -13.98 -4.75 17.14
N ALA A 33 -12.86 -5.46 17.15
CA ALA A 33 -12.28 -6.02 18.39
C ALA A 33 -11.83 -4.93 19.40
N ARG A 34 -11.74 -3.66 18.96
CA ARG A 34 -11.37 -2.50 19.78
C ARG A 34 -12.57 -1.60 20.11
N GLY A 35 -13.80 -2.06 19.86
CA GLY A 35 -15.02 -1.33 20.22
C GLY A 35 -15.47 -0.27 19.22
N TYR A 36 -15.03 -0.38 17.96
CA TYR A 36 -15.48 0.48 16.85
C TYR A 36 -16.42 -0.30 15.92
N GLU A 37 -17.32 0.39 15.24
CA GLU A 37 -18.21 -0.19 14.23
C GLU A 37 -17.81 0.35 12.85
N ILE A 38 -17.64 -0.50 11.85
CA ILE A 38 -17.43 -0.04 10.47
C ILE A 38 -18.80 0.26 9.85
N THR A 39 -18.96 1.48 9.31
CA THR A 39 -20.17 1.87 8.57
C THR A 39 -19.87 2.09 7.09
N THR A 40 -20.80 1.74 6.21
CA THR A 40 -20.78 2.09 4.78
C THR A 40 -21.55 3.37 4.48
N ASP A 41 -22.18 3.96 5.48
CA ASP A 41 -22.98 5.18 5.38
C ASP A 41 -22.23 6.31 6.07
N ILE A 42 -21.66 7.21 5.28
CA ILE A 42 -20.87 8.35 5.76
C ILE A 42 -21.71 9.30 6.63
N GLN A 43 -23.02 9.39 6.41
CA GLN A 43 -23.91 10.26 7.18
C GLN A 43 -24.19 9.72 8.60
N LYS A 44 -23.87 8.44 8.83
CA LYS A 44 -23.98 7.78 10.15
C LYS A 44 -22.63 7.60 10.83
N ALA A 45 -21.56 8.11 10.24
CA ALA A 45 -20.22 7.98 10.79
C ALA A 45 -20.00 8.99 11.92
N ASP A 46 -19.29 8.55 12.96
CA ASP A 46 -18.74 9.44 13.97
C ASP A 46 -17.34 9.93 13.56
N ILE A 47 -16.63 9.17 12.72
CA ILE A 47 -15.31 9.49 12.17
C ILE A 47 -15.24 9.02 10.71
N VAL A 48 -14.63 9.82 9.84
CA VAL A 48 -14.28 9.44 8.47
C VAL A 48 -12.78 9.22 8.38
N HIS A 49 -12.35 8.07 7.86
CA HIS A 49 -10.95 7.74 7.60
C HIS A 49 -10.77 7.40 6.11
N THR A 50 -10.03 8.24 5.38
CA THR A 50 -9.77 8.03 3.95
C THR A 50 -8.32 7.71 3.64
N HIS A 51 -8.09 7.05 2.50
CA HIS A 51 -6.77 6.63 2.03
C HIS A 51 -6.59 7.04 0.56
N ALA A 52 -5.34 7.34 0.16
CA ALA A 52 -4.90 7.38 -1.24
C ALA A 52 -5.72 8.27 -2.20
N GLY A 53 -6.15 9.45 -1.74
CA GLY A 53 -6.82 10.43 -2.60
C GLY A 53 -8.35 10.33 -2.62
N SER A 54 -8.93 9.46 -1.79
CA SER A 54 -10.37 9.46 -1.54
C SER A 54 -10.83 10.78 -0.90
N THR A 55 -11.62 11.54 -1.65
CA THR A 55 -12.20 12.84 -1.25
C THR A 55 -13.73 12.79 -1.22
N PRO A 56 -14.36 11.98 -0.36
CA PRO A 56 -15.80 11.98 -0.23
C PRO A 56 -16.32 13.33 0.26
N ASP A 57 -17.63 13.56 0.10
CA ASP A 57 -18.31 14.71 0.67
C ASP A 57 -18.51 14.50 2.18
N VAL A 58 -17.42 14.69 2.94
CA VAL A 58 -17.45 14.57 4.40
C VAL A 58 -18.28 15.72 4.99
N PRO A 59 -19.33 15.43 5.78
CA PRO A 59 -20.07 16.45 6.52
C PRO A 59 -19.15 17.28 7.43
N GLN A 60 -19.33 18.60 7.45
CA GLN A 60 -18.45 19.54 8.17
C GLN A 60 -18.32 19.26 9.68
N ASN A 61 -19.27 18.54 10.27
CA ASN A 61 -19.31 18.22 11.69
C ASN A 61 -18.75 16.84 12.04
N ILE A 62 -18.20 16.10 11.06
CA ILE A 62 -17.63 14.76 11.27
C ILE A 62 -16.11 14.86 11.11
N PRO A 63 -15.31 14.50 12.13
CA PRO A 63 -13.86 14.47 12.04
C PRO A 63 -13.37 13.61 10.88
N TRP A 64 -12.51 14.21 10.04
CA TRP A 64 -11.90 13.55 8.91
C TRP A 64 -10.40 13.33 9.12
N ILE A 65 -10.01 12.06 9.11
CA ILE A 65 -8.62 11.61 9.07
C ILE A 65 -8.29 11.13 7.65
N THR A 66 -7.19 11.61 7.08
CA THR A 66 -6.65 11.06 5.83
C THR A 66 -5.27 10.46 6.03
N SER A 67 -5.08 9.23 5.56
CA SER A 67 -3.79 8.57 5.56
C SER A 67 -3.13 8.71 4.20
N CYS A 68 -2.00 9.44 4.17
CA CYS A 68 -1.13 9.50 3.02
C CYS A 68 -0.33 8.19 2.89
N HIS A 69 -0.30 7.60 1.70
CA HIS A 69 0.48 6.37 1.39
C HIS A 69 1.70 6.69 0.52
N GLY A 70 2.03 7.98 0.39
CA GLY A 70 3.04 8.49 -0.53
C GLY A 70 2.42 9.39 -1.62
N LEU A 71 3.31 9.97 -2.42
CA LEU A 71 2.99 10.77 -3.59
C LEU A 71 3.88 10.32 -4.75
N TYR A 72 3.41 10.55 -5.97
CA TYR A 72 4.22 10.38 -7.17
C TYR A 72 5.21 11.53 -7.29
N TRP A 73 6.49 11.24 -7.06
CA TRP A 73 7.60 12.19 -7.00
C TRP A 73 7.96 12.73 -8.38
N GLN A 74 8.33 14.01 -8.47
CA GLN A 74 8.62 14.68 -9.75
C GLN A 74 9.91 14.19 -10.43
N GLU A 75 10.77 13.52 -9.67
CA GLU A 75 12.03 12.93 -10.13
C GLU A 75 11.81 11.78 -11.13
N TYR A 76 10.59 11.27 -11.26
CA TYR A 76 10.23 10.23 -12.21
C TYR A 76 9.21 10.74 -13.23
N GLU A 77 9.25 10.18 -14.43
CA GLU A 77 8.23 10.40 -15.44
C GLU A 77 6.98 9.58 -15.10
N TRP A 78 5.88 10.28 -14.81
CA TRP A 78 4.61 9.64 -14.50
C TRP A 78 3.55 9.88 -15.58
N PRO A 79 2.67 8.90 -15.82
CA PRO A 79 1.48 9.13 -16.63
C PRO A 79 0.57 10.17 -15.96
N LYS A 80 -0.23 10.87 -16.77
CA LYS A 80 -1.11 11.97 -16.32
C LYS A 80 -2.01 11.62 -15.13
N TRP A 81 -2.47 10.37 -15.05
CA TRP A 81 -3.35 9.93 -13.97
C TRP A 81 -2.66 9.96 -12.60
N CYS A 82 -1.34 9.74 -12.52
CA CYS A 82 -0.58 9.85 -11.27
C CYS A 82 -0.59 11.28 -10.73
N HIS A 83 -0.43 12.27 -11.62
CA HIS A 83 -0.52 13.68 -11.22
C HIS A 83 -1.93 14.06 -10.78
N ALA A 84 -2.96 13.51 -11.43
CA ALA A 84 -4.34 13.65 -10.99
C ALA A 84 -4.53 13.04 -9.59
N LEU A 85 -4.01 11.84 -9.34
CA LEU A 85 -4.08 11.20 -8.03
C LEU A 85 -3.35 12.01 -6.95
N ASN A 86 -2.16 12.54 -7.25
CA ASN A 86 -1.45 13.44 -6.32
C ASN A 86 -2.30 14.66 -5.96
N ARG A 87 -2.96 15.29 -6.93
CA ARG A 87 -3.86 16.41 -6.67
C ARG A 87 -4.99 16.00 -5.71
N ASP A 88 -5.58 14.82 -5.91
CA ASP A 88 -6.68 14.34 -5.08
C ASP A 88 -6.20 13.98 -3.65
N VAL A 89 -5.00 13.40 -3.52
CA VAL A 89 -4.33 13.18 -2.21
C VAL A 89 -4.06 14.50 -1.50
N ILE A 90 -3.54 15.50 -2.20
CA ILE A 90 -3.26 16.83 -1.64
C ILE A 90 -4.56 17.52 -1.22
N GLU A 91 -5.62 17.41 -2.02
CA GLU A 91 -6.92 17.98 -1.68
C GLU A 91 -7.53 17.31 -0.45
N ALA A 92 -7.41 15.98 -0.32
CA ALA A 92 -7.82 15.28 0.89
C ALA A 92 -7.05 15.80 2.12
N MET A 93 -5.72 15.94 2.03
CA MET A 93 -4.91 16.47 3.13
C MET A 93 -5.24 17.92 3.49
N ARG A 94 -5.62 18.74 2.51
CA ARG A 94 -6.00 20.14 2.73
C ARG A 94 -7.34 20.28 3.46
N ARG A 95 -8.26 19.34 3.26
CA ARG A 95 -9.62 19.36 3.84
C ARG A 95 -9.74 18.57 5.15
N ALA A 96 -8.89 17.59 5.38
CA ALA A 96 -8.96 16.73 6.56
C ALA A 96 -8.57 17.48 7.85
N ASP A 97 -9.22 17.12 8.96
CA ASP A 97 -8.87 17.59 10.30
C ASP A 97 -7.54 16.99 10.79
N HIS A 98 -7.21 15.80 10.31
CA HIS A 98 -5.97 15.13 10.64
C HIS A 98 -5.36 14.40 9.45
N VAL A 99 -4.03 14.46 9.36
CA VAL A 99 -3.25 13.77 8.34
C VAL A 99 -2.29 12.79 9.00
N THR A 100 -2.23 11.55 8.51
CA THR A 100 -1.19 10.60 8.90
C THR A 100 -0.21 10.33 7.76
N ALA A 101 1.03 10.02 8.11
CA ALA A 101 2.09 9.62 7.18
C ALA A 101 2.72 8.30 7.64
N PRO A 102 3.20 7.44 6.71
CA PRO A 102 3.64 6.09 7.04
C PRO A 102 5.05 6.04 7.65
N SER A 103 5.80 7.13 7.55
CA SER A 103 7.14 7.25 8.10
C SER A 103 7.49 8.71 8.37
N GLU A 104 8.51 8.91 9.19
CA GLU A 104 9.04 10.25 9.47
C GLU A 104 9.63 10.91 8.21
N TRP A 105 10.18 10.11 7.29
CA TRP A 105 10.67 10.61 6.00
C TRP A 105 9.55 11.27 5.18
N VAL A 106 8.41 10.58 5.01
CA VAL A 106 7.24 11.16 4.32
C VAL A 106 6.72 12.37 5.10
N ALA A 107 6.59 12.26 6.42
CA ALA A 107 6.09 13.32 7.28
C ALA A 107 6.90 14.62 7.15
N GLN A 108 8.22 14.54 7.10
CA GLN A 108 9.10 15.69 6.93
C GLN A 108 8.89 16.39 5.58
N ILE A 109 8.64 15.62 4.52
CA ILE A 109 8.37 16.21 3.21
C ILE A 109 7.03 16.92 3.20
N LEU A 110 5.98 16.34 3.81
CA LEU A 110 4.69 17.01 3.96
C LEU A 110 4.79 18.30 4.79
N ARG A 111 5.57 18.28 5.89
CA ARG A 111 5.82 19.47 6.73
C ARG A 111 6.49 20.58 5.95
N ARG A 112 7.54 20.25 5.18
CA ARG A 112 8.30 21.23 4.40
C ARG A 112 7.53 21.73 3.18
N GLY A 113 6.94 20.82 2.41
CA GLY A 113 6.36 21.09 1.10
C GLY A 113 4.90 21.58 1.13
N MET A 114 4.16 21.29 2.20
CA MET A 114 2.72 21.61 2.30
C MET A 114 2.32 22.27 3.62
N TRP A 115 3.28 22.56 4.51
CA TRP A 115 3.02 23.12 5.84
C TRP A 115 2.01 22.33 6.69
N LEU A 116 1.93 21.03 6.46
CA LEU A 116 1.11 20.12 7.26
C LEU A 116 1.89 19.65 8.49
N ARG A 117 1.19 19.19 9.54
CA ARG A 117 1.80 18.53 10.70
C ARG A 117 1.25 17.11 10.84
N PRO A 118 1.64 16.18 9.96
CA PRO A 118 1.13 14.82 10.01
C PRO A 118 1.65 14.07 11.24
N THR A 119 0.80 13.19 11.77
CA THR A 119 1.22 12.17 12.74
C THR A 119 1.85 11.00 11.99
N VAL A 120 3.02 10.56 12.45
CA VAL A 120 3.62 9.33 11.92
C VAL A 120 2.85 8.14 12.47
N PHE A 121 2.23 7.38 11.57
CA PHE A 121 1.50 6.16 11.86
C PHE A 121 1.93 5.09 10.87
N HIS A 122 2.76 4.16 11.33
CA HIS A 122 3.37 3.13 10.49
C HIS A 122 2.33 2.12 9.99
N HIS A 123 2.58 1.54 8.82
CA HIS A 123 1.83 0.38 8.37
C HIS A 123 2.18 -0.83 9.25
N GLY A 124 1.15 -1.46 9.81
CA GLY A 124 1.29 -2.70 10.56
C GLY A 124 1.29 -3.92 9.65
N VAL A 125 1.87 -5.00 10.14
CA VAL A 125 1.79 -6.35 9.57
C VAL A 125 1.49 -7.32 10.71
N ASP A 126 0.67 -8.34 10.45
CA ASP A 126 0.48 -9.44 11.39
C ASP A 126 1.62 -10.43 11.21
N LEU A 127 2.51 -10.55 12.20
CA LEU A 127 3.76 -11.31 12.04
C LEU A 127 3.52 -12.81 11.75
N ASP A 128 2.47 -13.38 12.34
CA ASP A 128 2.09 -14.79 12.17
C ASP A 128 1.79 -15.13 10.70
N ASP A 129 1.33 -14.15 9.90
CA ASP A 129 1.04 -14.33 8.48
C ASP A 129 2.30 -14.47 7.62
N TRP A 130 3.47 -14.08 8.15
CA TRP A 130 4.74 -14.00 7.41
C TRP A 130 5.81 -14.96 7.92
N GLU A 131 5.45 -15.89 8.81
CA GLU A 131 6.39 -16.92 9.26
C GLU A 131 6.89 -17.77 8.08
N PRO A 132 8.22 -17.94 7.92
CA PRO A 132 8.78 -18.76 6.86
C PRO A 132 8.23 -20.19 6.88
N THR A 133 8.06 -20.79 5.70
CA THR A 133 7.70 -22.20 5.63
C THR A 133 8.82 -23.09 6.20
N PRO A 134 8.52 -24.27 6.77
CA PRO A 134 9.55 -25.17 7.33
C PRO A 134 10.65 -25.60 6.35
N ASP A 135 10.36 -25.55 5.04
CA ASP A 135 11.29 -25.88 3.96
C ASP A 135 11.30 -24.74 2.93
N PRO A 136 12.00 -23.62 3.21
CA PRO A 136 12.05 -22.48 2.31
C PRO A 136 12.86 -22.84 1.06
N ALA A 137 12.37 -22.39 -0.10
CA ALA A 137 13.07 -22.57 -1.35
C ALA A 137 14.31 -21.65 -1.43
N SER A 138 15.35 -22.11 -2.12
CA SER A 138 16.58 -21.32 -2.32
C SER A 138 16.48 -20.41 -3.55
N TYR A 139 15.53 -19.47 -3.56
CA TYR A 139 15.47 -18.41 -4.57
C TYR A 139 15.47 -17.01 -3.95
N ILE A 140 15.93 -16.05 -4.74
CA ILE A 140 15.87 -14.61 -4.46
C ILE A 140 14.58 -14.06 -5.06
N LEU A 141 13.83 -13.28 -4.28
CA LEU A 141 12.51 -12.79 -4.67
C LEU A 141 12.49 -11.28 -4.95
N TRP A 142 11.86 -10.90 -6.07
CA TRP A 142 11.32 -9.56 -6.25
C TRP A 142 9.81 -9.64 -6.46
N ASN A 143 9.05 -9.03 -5.54
CA ASN A 143 7.60 -9.22 -5.47
C ASN A 143 6.88 -7.89 -5.41
N LYS A 144 6.39 -7.43 -6.56
CA LYS A 144 5.60 -6.20 -6.70
C LYS A 144 4.30 -6.47 -7.44
N ASN A 145 3.27 -5.65 -7.18
CA ASN A 145 1.95 -5.80 -7.79
C ASN A 145 1.76 -5.02 -9.10
N ARG A 146 2.73 -4.17 -9.46
CA ARG A 146 2.75 -3.43 -10.72
C ARG A 146 4.19 -3.12 -11.15
N PRO A 147 4.46 -2.98 -12.45
CA PRO A 147 5.65 -2.33 -12.96
C PRO A 147 5.40 -0.81 -13.07
N ASP A 148 6.29 -0.02 -12.48
CA ASP A 148 6.33 1.44 -12.62
C ASP A 148 7.77 1.94 -12.39
N PRO A 149 8.09 3.23 -12.59
CA PRO A 149 9.46 3.75 -12.41
C PRO A 149 10.08 3.53 -11.02
N ILE A 150 9.28 3.25 -9.99
CA ILE A 150 9.75 2.91 -8.63
C ILE A 150 9.78 1.38 -8.43
N CYS A 151 8.78 0.68 -8.98
CA CYS A 151 8.67 -0.77 -8.97
C CYS A 151 9.29 -1.36 -10.25
N ASP A 152 10.56 -1.05 -10.49
CA ASP A 152 11.31 -1.52 -11.66
C ASP A 152 11.95 -2.90 -11.38
N PRO A 153 11.65 -3.94 -12.18
CA PRO A 153 12.29 -5.25 -12.06
C PRO A 153 13.70 -5.31 -12.67
N LYS A 154 14.12 -4.30 -13.45
CA LYS A 154 15.41 -4.31 -14.16
C LYS A 154 16.61 -4.59 -13.24
N PRO A 155 16.73 -4.03 -12.03
CA PRO A 155 17.85 -4.34 -11.14
C PRO A 155 17.94 -5.83 -10.77
N LEU A 156 16.80 -6.54 -10.62
CA LEU A 156 16.83 -7.98 -10.39
C LEU A 156 17.31 -8.73 -11.64
N ILE A 157 16.85 -8.33 -12.83
CA ILE A 157 17.26 -8.96 -14.09
C ILE A 157 18.77 -8.77 -14.34
N ASP A 158 19.28 -7.56 -14.09
CA ASP A 158 20.71 -7.26 -14.20
C ASP A 158 21.55 -8.07 -13.20
N LEU A 159 21.02 -8.32 -11.99
CA LEU A 159 21.66 -9.19 -11.00
C LEU A 159 21.62 -10.66 -11.43
N ALA A 160 20.50 -11.14 -11.94
CA ALA A 160 20.34 -12.53 -12.38
C ALA A 160 21.27 -12.89 -13.53
N ALA A 161 21.49 -11.96 -14.46
CA ALA A 161 22.45 -12.13 -15.56
C ALA A 161 23.91 -12.26 -15.08
N GLN A 162 24.25 -11.66 -13.94
CA GLN A 162 25.59 -11.73 -13.34
C GLN A 162 25.77 -12.92 -12.40
N ALA A 163 24.69 -13.58 -12.00
CA ALA A 163 24.69 -14.70 -11.06
C ALA A 163 23.89 -15.90 -11.61
N PRO A 164 24.33 -16.54 -12.70
CA PRO A 164 23.58 -17.61 -13.37
C PRO A 164 23.34 -18.85 -12.51
N ASP A 165 24.18 -19.07 -11.49
CA ASP A 165 24.07 -20.20 -10.55
C ASP A 165 23.01 -19.99 -9.46
N LEU A 166 22.46 -18.77 -9.33
CA LEU A 166 21.41 -18.44 -8.37
C LEU A 166 20.05 -18.45 -9.05
N ARG A 167 19.01 -18.91 -8.32
CA ARG A 167 17.63 -18.90 -8.79
C ARG A 167 16.91 -17.64 -8.35
N PHE A 168 16.16 -17.04 -9.27
CA PHE A 168 15.37 -15.85 -9.04
C PHE A 168 13.90 -16.10 -9.36
N VAL A 169 13.02 -15.49 -8.57
CA VAL A 169 11.58 -15.41 -8.84
C VAL A 169 11.19 -13.94 -8.86
N THR A 170 10.44 -13.53 -9.88
CA THR A 170 9.99 -12.15 -10.03
C THR A 170 8.55 -12.06 -10.51
N THR A 171 7.78 -11.07 -10.07
CA THR A 171 6.42 -10.85 -10.58
C THR A 171 6.41 -10.25 -11.98
N PHE A 172 7.38 -9.41 -12.31
CA PHE A 172 7.53 -8.77 -13.63
C PHE A 172 8.99 -8.82 -14.08
N GLY A 173 9.22 -8.66 -15.39
CA GLY A 173 10.55 -8.68 -15.98
C GLY A 173 10.60 -9.63 -17.17
N GLN A 174 11.74 -10.28 -17.33
CA GLN A 174 12.03 -11.18 -18.45
C GLN A 174 12.39 -12.58 -17.93
N GLU A 175 11.80 -13.60 -18.53
CA GLU A 175 12.15 -15.00 -18.27
C GLU A 175 13.59 -15.29 -18.73
N MET A 176 14.34 -16.04 -17.92
CA MET A 176 15.71 -16.48 -18.20
C MET A 176 15.91 -17.90 -17.64
N ASP A 177 17.01 -18.57 -18.00
CA ASP A 177 17.29 -19.94 -17.51
C ASP A 177 17.28 -20.04 -15.98
N ASN A 178 17.64 -18.96 -15.27
CA ASN A 178 17.67 -18.86 -13.81
C ASN A 178 16.62 -17.89 -13.22
N VAL A 179 15.69 -17.38 -14.04
CA VAL A 179 14.65 -16.42 -13.61
C VAL A 179 13.26 -16.93 -13.99
N ARG A 180 12.40 -17.15 -12.99
CA ARG A 180 10.98 -17.45 -13.18
C ARG A 180 10.13 -16.19 -13.01
N VAL A 181 9.32 -15.84 -14.01
CA VAL A 181 8.36 -14.75 -13.96
C VAL A 181 6.95 -15.27 -13.61
N THR A 182 6.33 -14.75 -12.56
CA THR A 182 4.98 -15.19 -12.10
C THR A 182 3.82 -14.38 -12.66
N ALA A 183 4.10 -13.23 -13.31
CA ALA A 183 3.12 -12.20 -13.62
C ALA A 183 2.46 -11.59 -12.36
N ARG A 184 1.47 -10.71 -12.57
CA ARG A 184 0.67 -10.11 -11.49
C ARG A 184 -0.16 -11.20 -10.82
N THR A 185 0.01 -11.36 -9.51
CA THR A 185 -0.71 -12.33 -8.68
C THR A 185 -1.44 -11.66 -7.52
N GLY A 186 -2.35 -12.39 -6.89
CA GLY A 186 -3.09 -11.91 -5.72
C GLY A 186 -2.23 -11.91 -4.45
N TYR A 187 -2.68 -11.21 -3.41
CA TYR A 187 -1.93 -11.06 -2.16
C TYR A 187 -1.53 -12.39 -1.50
N GLU A 188 -2.43 -13.38 -1.44
CA GLU A 188 -2.14 -14.65 -0.78
C GLU A 188 -1.04 -15.44 -1.52
N GLU A 189 -1.02 -15.39 -2.84
CA GLU A 189 0.04 -16.00 -3.65
C GLU A 189 1.36 -15.24 -3.48
N MET A 190 1.33 -13.91 -3.48
CA MET A 190 2.50 -13.08 -3.18
C MET A 190 3.05 -13.37 -1.77
N LYS A 191 2.18 -13.55 -0.78
CA LYS A 191 2.55 -13.88 0.60
C LYS A 191 3.25 -15.23 0.66
N GLU A 192 2.71 -16.25 -0.01
CA GLU A 192 3.33 -17.57 -0.07
C GLU A 192 4.70 -17.55 -0.77
N LEU A 193 4.86 -16.73 -1.82
CA LEU A 193 6.18 -16.52 -2.44
C LEU A 193 7.20 -15.94 -1.45
N VAL A 194 6.79 -15.00 -0.60
CA VAL A 194 7.66 -14.42 0.43
C VAL A 194 8.01 -15.46 1.49
N ARG A 195 7.03 -16.22 1.99
CA ARG A 195 7.25 -17.23 3.04
C ARG A 195 8.19 -18.35 2.61
N ARG A 196 8.29 -18.61 1.31
CA ARG A 196 9.20 -19.61 0.72
C ARG A 196 10.51 -19.03 0.21
N ALA A 197 10.68 -17.73 0.13
CA ALA A 197 11.90 -17.13 -0.41
C ALA A 197 13.10 -17.40 0.51
N GLY A 198 14.28 -17.56 -0.09
CA GLY A 198 15.53 -17.64 0.65
C GLY A 198 16.06 -16.26 1.03
N VAL A 199 15.75 -15.26 0.19
CA VAL A 199 16.06 -13.83 0.36
C VAL A 199 14.97 -12.99 -0.31
#